data_AF-A0A920SJH2-F1
#
_entry.id   AF-A0A920SJH2-F1
#
_cell.length_a   1.000
_cell.length_b   1.000
_cell.length_c   1.000
_cell.angle_alpha   90.00
_cell.angle_beta   90.00
_cell.angle_gamma   90.00
#
_symmetry.space_group_name_H-M   'P 1'
#
loop_
_entity.id
_entity.type
_entity.pdbx_description
1 polymer ?
#
loop_
_entity_poly.entity_id
_entity_poly.type
_entity_poly.pdbx_seq_one_letter_code
_entity_poly.pdbx_strand_id
1 'polypeptide(L)'
;MQVGGSDQWGNITAGIDLIRRRTGAQAHGLTVPLVTRADGAKFGKTTDGAVWLDPERTLPYELHQYFVNVDDRDVDRFLLQLTLVPGDEVAAVMADHGASPDQRLAQHRLADEVCNLVHGVEATGRARLAAQGLFGSEQPTGEVLEALRGIVPETVL
;
A
#
# COMPACT_ATOMS: atom_id res chain seq x y z
N MET A 1 25.23 8.76 2.80
CA MET A 1 24.01 9.36 2.21
C MET A 1 22.87 9.18 3.21
N GLN A 2 22.01 10.17 3.41
CA GLN A 2 20.80 10.09 4.22
C GLN A 2 19.58 10.37 3.36
N VAL A 3 18.54 9.56 3.52
CA VAL A 3 17.25 9.71 2.82
C VAL A 3 16.15 9.88 3.85
N GLY A 4 15.16 10.73 3.58
CA GLY A 4 14.00 10.91 4.45
C GLY A 4 12.83 11.58 3.74
N GLY A 5 11.69 11.70 4.42
CA GLY A 5 10.55 12.47 3.91
C GLY A 5 10.89 13.95 3.72
N SER A 6 10.10 14.64 2.89
CA SER A 6 10.27 16.07 2.62
C SER A 6 10.33 16.96 3.88
N ASP A 7 9.66 16.54 4.96
CA ASP A 7 9.66 17.17 6.28
C ASP A 7 11.00 17.04 7.03
N GLN A 8 11.88 16.12 6.62
CA GLN A 8 13.17 15.86 7.27
C GLN A 8 14.34 16.69 6.71
N TRP A 9 14.10 17.58 5.74
CA TRP A 9 15.16 18.35 5.09
C TRP A 9 16.07 19.11 6.08
N GLY A 10 15.46 19.80 7.07
CA GLY A 10 16.22 20.53 8.08
C GLY A 10 17.15 19.61 8.89
N ASN A 11 16.63 18.48 9.36
CA ASN A 11 17.41 17.49 10.12
C ASN A 11 18.55 16.89 9.28
N ILE A 12 18.29 16.58 8.00
CA ILE A 12 19.28 16.02 7.08
C ILE A 12 20.44 17.02 6.87
N THR A 13 20.13 18.28 6.56
CA THR A 13 21.16 19.31 6.34
C THR A 13 21.98 19.61 7.59
N ALA A 14 21.34 19.62 8.77
CA ALA A 14 22.05 19.75 10.05
C ALA A 14 23.04 18.60 10.28
N GLY A 15 22.65 17.37 9.92
CA GLY A 15 23.53 16.20 9.95
C GLY A 15 24.73 16.32 8.99
N ILE A 16 24.51 16.79 7.77
CA ILE A 16 25.57 17.03 6.77
C ILE A 16 26.60 18.05 7.30
N ASP A 17 26.12 19.16 7.84
CA ASP A 17 26.97 20.19 8.43
C ASP A 17 27.77 19.67 9.62
N LEU A 18 27.15 18.87 10.48
CA LEU A 18 27.82 18.27 11.63
C LEU A 18 28.93 17.31 11.21
N ILE A 19 28.67 16.43 10.23
CA ILE A 19 29.69 15.51 9.67
C ILE A 19 30.87 16.32 9.14
N ARG A 20 30.61 17.35 8.32
CA ARG A 20 31.66 18.21 7.77
C ARG A 20 32.52 18.85 8.86
N ARG A 21 31.89 19.35 9.93
CA ARG A 21 32.61 20.02 11.04
C ARG A 21 33.40 19.04 11.92
N ARG A 22 32.90 17.83 12.11
CA ARG A 22 33.49 16.85 13.04
C ARG A 22 34.57 15.99 12.41
N THR A 23 34.40 15.62 11.15
CA THR A 23 35.27 14.65 10.48
C THR A 23 35.92 15.21 9.22
N GLY A 24 35.50 16.37 8.72
CA GLY A 24 35.95 16.91 7.44
C GLY A 24 35.39 16.16 6.22
N ALA A 25 34.60 15.10 6.43
CA ALA A 25 34.05 14.28 5.35
C ALA A 25 32.85 14.95 4.67
N GLN A 26 32.59 14.55 3.42
CA GLN A 26 31.39 14.93 2.70
C GLN A 26 30.26 13.94 2.98
N ALA A 27 29.04 14.47 3.07
CA ALA A 27 27.81 13.70 3.19
C ALA A 27 26.76 14.27 2.24
N HIS A 28 25.81 13.42 1.83
CA HIS A 28 24.75 13.76 0.88
C HIS A 28 23.39 13.46 1.49
N GLY A 29 22.40 14.29 1.15
CA GLY A 29 21.02 14.17 1.57
C GLY A 29 20.09 14.10 0.36
N LEU A 30 19.03 13.30 0.47
CA LEU A 30 17.95 13.22 -0.51
C LEU A 30 16.62 13.19 0.24
N THR A 31 15.63 13.93 -0.23
CA THR A 31 14.27 13.86 0.30
C THR A 31 13.31 13.28 -0.71
N VAL A 32 12.36 12.50 -0.21
CA VAL A 32 11.24 11.98 -1.00
C VAL A 32 9.99 12.82 -0.76
N PRO A 33 9.14 13.04 -1.78
CA PRO A 33 7.92 13.83 -1.63
C PRO A 33 6.95 13.16 -0.65
N LEU A 34 6.14 13.97 0.03
CA LEU A 34 5.03 13.45 0.81
C LEU A 34 3.99 12.82 -0.13
N VAL A 35 3.58 11.59 0.15
CA VAL A 35 2.52 10.92 -0.60
C VAL A 35 1.18 11.61 -0.30
N THR A 36 0.48 12.02 -1.35
CA THR A 36 -0.81 12.73 -1.29
C THR A 36 -1.81 12.05 -2.20
N ARG A 37 -3.10 12.16 -1.90
CA ARG A 37 -4.18 11.66 -2.76
C ARG A 37 -4.70 12.76 -3.68
N ALA A 38 -5.26 12.40 -4.84
CA ALA A 38 -5.81 13.35 -5.81
C ALA A 38 -7.00 14.15 -5.25
N ASP A 39 -7.68 13.62 -4.23
CA ASP A 39 -8.77 14.29 -3.50
C ASP A 39 -8.28 15.32 -2.45
N GLY A 40 -6.96 15.48 -2.29
CA GLY A 40 -6.35 16.38 -1.32
C GLY A 40 -6.26 15.82 0.11
N ALA A 41 -6.78 14.62 0.37
CA ALA A 41 -6.63 13.95 1.64
C ALA A 41 -5.20 13.43 1.85
N LYS A 42 -4.81 13.29 3.11
CA LYS A 42 -3.52 12.69 3.47
C LYS A 42 -3.55 11.19 3.16
N PHE A 43 -2.49 10.70 2.53
CA PHE A 43 -2.28 9.27 2.33
C PHE A 43 -2.19 8.54 3.68
N GLY A 44 -2.75 7.33 3.75
CA GLY A 44 -2.72 6.50 4.95
C GLY A 44 -3.74 6.90 6.03
N LYS A 45 -4.69 7.79 5.71
CA LYS A 45 -5.85 8.06 6.56
C LYS A 45 -7.13 7.52 5.91
N THR A 46 -7.87 6.75 6.67
CA THR A 46 -9.25 6.34 6.39
C THR A 46 -10.21 7.10 7.32
N THR A 47 -11.52 6.92 7.13
CA THR A 47 -12.54 7.43 8.05
C THR A 47 -12.32 6.91 9.48
N ASP A 48 -11.80 5.69 9.61
CA ASP A 48 -11.60 5.00 10.89
C ASP A 48 -10.22 5.21 11.52
N GLY A 49 -9.31 5.92 10.84
CA GLY A 49 -8.02 6.30 11.41
C GLY A 49 -6.84 6.06 10.48
N ALA A 50 -5.70 5.66 11.05
CA ALA A 50 -4.49 5.37 10.30
C ALA A 50 -4.49 3.93 9.77
N VAL A 51 -3.95 3.72 8.58
CA VAL A 51 -3.64 2.40 8.04
C VAL A 51 -2.31 1.93 8.63
N TRP A 52 -2.33 0.86 9.43
CA TRP A 52 -1.15 0.31 10.09
C TRP A 52 -0.54 -0.83 9.27
N LEU A 53 0.76 -1.05 9.44
CA LEU A 53 1.46 -2.22 8.90
C LEU A 53 1.37 -3.44 9.83
N ASP A 54 0.94 -3.23 11.06
CA ASP A 54 0.76 -4.27 12.06
C ASP A 54 -0.58 -5.00 11.79
N PRO A 55 -0.55 -6.33 11.51
CA PRO A 55 -1.75 -7.08 11.17
C PRO A 55 -2.78 -7.15 12.29
N GLU A 56 -2.40 -6.89 13.55
CA GLU A 56 -3.36 -6.84 14.67
C GLU A 56 -4.11 -5.50 14.75
N ARG A 57 -3.63 -4.48 14.04
CA ARG A 57 -4.20 -3.12 14.06
C ARG A 57 -4.88 -2.73 12.76
N THR A 58 -4.41 -3.28 11.65
CA THR A 58 -5.07 -3.25 10.35
C THR A 58 -4.88 -4.63 9.76
N LEU A 59 -5.97 -5.38 9.63
CA LEU A 59 -5.92 -6.74 9.12
C LEU A 59 -5.34 -6.73 7.70
N PRO A 60 -4.64 -7.79 7.25
CA PRO A 60 -4.15 -7.87 5.87
C PRO A 60 -5.25 -7.66 4.82
N TYR A 61 -6.47 -8.13 5.12
CA TYR A 61 -7.65 -7.85 4.31
C TYR A 61 -7.96 -6.34 4.22
N GLU A 62 -7.96 -5.62 5.34
CA GLU A 62 -8.25 -4.19 5.37
C GLU A 62 -7.16 -3.38 4.65
N LEU A 63 -5.88 -3.74 4.84
CA LEU A 63 -4.77 -3.14 4.10
C LEU A 63 -4.94 -3.36 2.60
N HIS A 64 -5.24 -4.59 2.19
CA HIS A 64 -5.49 -4.94 0.80
C HIS A 64 -6.65 -4.14 0.21
N GLN A 65 -7.79 -4.11 0.91
CA GLN A 65 -8.97 -3.35 0.48
C GLN A 65 -8.73 -1.83 0.44
N TYR A 66 -7.88 -1.28 1.33
CA TYR A 66 -7.49 0.12 1.25
C TYR A 66 -6.84 0.44 -0.11
N PHE A 67 -5.93 -0.41 -0.58
CA PHE A 67 -5.27 -0.22 -1.88
C PHE A 67 -6.16 -0.57 -3.08
N VAL A 68 -7.03 -1.59 -2.95
CA VAL A 68 -8.06 -1.85 -3.96
C VAL A 68 -8.92 -0.60 -4.17
N ASN A 69 -9.22 0.16 -3.12
CA ASN A 69 -10.06 1.36 -3.17
C ASN A 69 -9.34 2.67 -3.53
N VAL A 70 -8.11 2.60 -4.04
CA VAL A 70 -7.39 3.77 -4.57
C VAL A 70 -8.07 4.30 -5.83
N ASP A 71 -8.07 5.62 -5.97
CA ASP A 71 -8.61 6.35 -7.12
C ASP A 71 -7.77 6.09 -8.38
N ASP A 72 -8.41 5.99 -9.54
CA ASP A 72 -7.72 5.81 -10.83
C ASP A 72 -6.65 6.88 -11.08
N ARG A 73 -6.86 8.11 -10.57
CA ARG A 73 -5.91 9.23 -10.71
C ARG A 73 -4.63 9.04 -9.90
N ASP A 74 -4.64 8.13 -8.92
CA ASP A 74 -3.53 7.91 -7.99
C ASP A 74 -2.79 6.58 -8.24
N VAL A 75 -3.45 5.59 -8.83
CA VAL A 75 -2.95 4.20 -8.88
C VAL A 75 -1.61 4.04 -9.60
N ASP A 76 -1.42 4.71 -10.74
CA ASP A 76 -0.15 4.68 -11.49
C ASP A 76 1.02 5.21 -10.65
N ARG A 77 0.84 6.40 -10.06
CA ARG A 77 1.82 6.99 -9.16
C ARG A 77 2.10 6.10 -7.95
N PHE A 78 1.08 5.46 -7.38
CA PHE A 78 1.26 4.59 -6.22
C PHE A 78 1.97 3.29 -6.57
N LEU A 79 1.72 2.70 -7.75
CA LEU A 79 2.50 1.57 -8.25
C LEU A 79 3.99 1.92 -8.31
N LEU A 80 4.32 3.08 -8.90
CA LEU A 80 5.71 3.54 -9.04
C LEU A 80 6.39 3.92 -7.70
N GLN A 81 5.61 4.35 -6.70
CA GLN A 81 6.16 4.86 -5.43
C GLN A 81 6.19 3.83 -4.31
N LEU A 82 5.27 2.86 -4.30
CA LEU A 82 5.02 1.97 -3.17
C LEU A 82 5.32 0.49 -3.46
N THR A 83 5.67 0.15 -4.70
CA THR A 83 5.96 -1.23 -5.11
C THR A 83 7.35 -1.37 -5.70
N LEU A 84 7.76 -2.60 -5.96
CA LEU A 84 8.98 -2.94 -6.68
C LEU A 84 8.71 -3.37 -8.13
N VAL A 85 7.50 -3.12 -8.64
CA VAL A 85 7.12 -3.48 -10.01
C VAL A 85 7.94 -2.64 -11.00
N PRO A 86 8.57 -3.25 -12.01
CA PRO A 86 9.28 -2.53 -13.06
C PRO A 86 8.39 -1.51 -13.79
N GLY A 87 8.95 -0.35 -14.16
CA GLY A 87 8.16 0.74 -14.75
C GLY A 87 7.50 0.39 -16.10
N ASP A 88 8.11 -0.49 -16.88
CA ASP A 88 7.53 -1.06 -18.09
C ASP A 88 6.35 -2.00 -17.80
N GLU A 89 6.44 -2.81 -16.75
CA GLU A 89 5.29 -3.59 -16.26
C GLU A 89 4.16 -2.70 -15.73
N VAL A 90 4.49 -1.60 -15.02
CA VAL A 90 3.48 -0.62 -14.59
C VAL A 90 2.77 -0.02 -15.80
N ALA A 91 3.52 0.37 -16.85
CA ALA A 91 2.93 0.91 -18.06
C ALA A 91 2.00 -0.09 -18.76
N ALA A 92 2.36 -1.38 -18.79
CA ALA A 92 1.50 -2.43 -19.33
C ALA A 92 0.21 -2.61 -18.51
N VAL A 93 0.33 -2.72 -17.19
CA VAL A 93 -0.83 -2.82 -16.29
C VAL A 93 -1.77 -1.62 -16.42
N MET A 94 -1.22 -0.41 -16.56
CA MET A 94 -2.01 0.80 -16.75
C MET A 94 -2.69 0.85 -18.13
N ALA A 95 -2.08 0.28 -19.17
CA ALA A 95 -2.71 0.14 -20.48
C ALA A 95 -3.92 -0.82 -20.43
N ASP A 96 -3.76 -1.97 -19.78
CA ASP A 96 -4.84 -2.94 -19.58
C ASP A 96 -5.97 -2.35 -18.71
N HIS A 97 -5.62 -1.64 -17.64
CA HIS A 97 -6.58 -0.92 -16.80
C HIS A 97 -7.33 0.15 -17.59
N GLY A 98 -6.65 0.90 -18.47
CA GLY A 98 -7.29 1.90 -19.32
C GLY A 98 -8.29 1.30 -20.33
N ALA A 99 -8.08 0.05 -20.76
CA ALA A 99 -9.00 -0.66 -21.63
C ALA A 99 -10.24 -1.22 -20.89
N SER A 100 -10.14 -1.47 -19.58
CA SER A 100 -11.22 -2.04 -18.76
C SER A 100 -11.14 -1.54 -17.30
N PRO A 101 -11.41 -0.24 -17.05
CA PRO A 101 -11.20 0.38 -15.74
C PRO A 101 -12.14 -0.18 -14.66
N ASP A 102 -13.29 -0.69 -15.06
CA ASP A 102 -14.27 -1.36 -14.19
C ASP A 102 -13.70 -2.62 -13.52
N GLN A 103 -12.69 -3.26 -14.12
CA GLN A 103 -12.03 -4.44 -13.56
C GLN A 103 -10.98 -4.09 -12.50
N ARG A 104 -10.61 -2.81 -12.38
CA ARG A 104 -9.67 -2.30 -11.36
C ARG A 104 -8.32 -3.03 -11.34
N LEU A 105 -7.83 -3.41 -12.52
CA LEU A 105 -6.64 -4.26 -12.68
C LEU A 105 -5.41 -3.63 -12.01
N ALA A 106 -5.22 -2.32 -12.18
CA ALA A 106 -4.10 -1.61 -11.58
C ALA A 106 -4.20 -1.57 -10.05
N GLN A 107 -5.40 -1.36 -9.49
CA GLN A 107 -5.61 -1.34 -8.04
C GLN A 107 -5.41 -2.72 -7.42
N HIS A 108 -5.87 -3.78 -8.08
CA HIS A 108 -5.62 -5.15 -7.63
C HIS A 108 -4.13 -5.47 -7.66
N ARG A 109 -3.40 -5.06 -8.71
CA ARG A 109 -1.94 -5.23 -8.74
C ARG A 109 -1.27 -4.46 -7.61
N LEU A 110 -1.65 -3.19 -7.39
CA LEU A 110 -1.11 -2.37 -6.29
C LEU A 110 -1.36 -3.02 -4.92
N ALA A 111 -2.60 -3.48 -4.67
CA ALA A 111 -2.99 -4.09 -3.42
C ALA A 111 -2.23 -5.39 -3.15
N ASP A 112 -2.09 -6.24 -4.17
CA ASP A 112 -1.34 -7.49 -4.06
C ASP A 112 0.14 -7.22 -3.76
N GLU A 113 0.78 -6.31 -4.50
CA GLU A 113 2.21 -6.00 -4.32
C GLU A 113 2.51 -5.40 -2.94
N VAL A 114 1.69 -4.44 -2.48
CA VAL A 114 1.88 -3.83 -1.16
C VAL A 114 1.60 -4.85 -0.05
N CYS A 115 0.51 -5.62 -0.15
CA CYS A 115 0.17 -6.62 0.86
C CYS A 115 1.22 -7.75 0.90
N ASN A 116 1.76 -8.17 -0.25
CA ASN A 116 2.86 -9.12 -0.32
C ASN A 116 4.11 -8.60 0.38
N LEU A 117 4.46 -7.32 0.17
CA LEU A 117 5.63 -6.71 0.79
C LEU A 117 5.50 -6.61 2.32
N VAL A 118 4.29 -6.34 2.83
CA VAL A 118 4.05 -6.10 4.26
C VAL A 118 3.74 -7.38 5.03
N HIS A 119 2.89 -8.25 4.48
CA HIS A 119 2.32 -9.41 5.17
C HIS A 119 2.61 -10.76 4.49
N GLY A 120 3.24 -10.75 3.31
CA GLY A 120 3.59 -11.97 2.56
C GLY A 120 2.46 -12.54 1.71
N VAL A 121 2.84 -13.41 0.77
CA VAL A 121 1.96 -13.95 -0.27
C VAL A 121 0.77 -14.73 0.28
N GLU A 122 0.97 -15.50 1.36
CA GLU A 122 -0.12 -16.27 1.98
C GLU A 122 -1.20 -15.37 2.58
N ALA A 123 -0.81 -14.26 3.23
CA ALA A 123 -1.75 -13.30 3.79
C ALA A 123 -2.53 -12.57 2.68
N THR A 124 -1.85 -12.19 1.59
CA THR A 124 -2.50 -11.61 0.40
C THR A 124 -3.48 -12.58 -0.24
N GLY A 125 -3.12 -13.86 -0.37
CA GLY A 125 -4.03 -14.89 -0.88
C GLY A 125 -5.29 -15.01 -0.02
N ARG A 126 -5.15 -15.03 1.31
CA ARG A 126 -6.28 -15.03 2.24
C ARG A 126 -7.12 -13.74 2.14
N ALA A 127 -6.50 -12.58 2.02
CA ALA A 127 -7.20 -11.30 1.84
C ALA A 127 -8.06 -11.32 0.56
N ARG A 128 -7.53 -11.86 -0.55
CA ARG A 128 -8.27 -12.02 -1.80
C ARG A 128 -9.43 -13.00 -1.66
N LEU A 129 -9.21 -14.14 -1.01
CA LEU A 129 -10.26 -15.13 -0.73
C LEU A 129 -11.38 -14.55 0.13
N ALA A 130 -11.03 -13.77 1.16
CA ALA A 130 -12.01 -13.06 1.99
C ALA A 130 -12.83 -12.05 1.16
N ALA A 131 -12.19 -11.27 0.29
CA ALA A 131 -12.89 -10.34 -0.60
C ALA A 131 -13.87 -11.07 -1.54
N GLN A 132 -13.46 -12.23 -2.09
CA GLN A 132 -14.34 -13.08 -2.88
C GLN A 132 -15.50 -13.64 -2.06
N GLY A 133 -15.28 -13.99 -0.80
CA GLY A 133 -16.36 -14.45 0.09
C GLY A 133 -17.39 -13.39 0.43
N LEU A 134 -16.96 -12.13 0.56
CA LEU A 134 -17.86 -11.02 0.91
C LEU A 134 -18.67 -10.48 -0.27
N PHE A 135 -18.08 -10.48 -1.47
CA PHE A 135 -18.65 -9.81 -2.64
C PHE A 135 -18.90 -10.75 -3.84
N GLY A 136 -18.47 -12.00 -3.75
CA GLY A 136 -18.70 -13.01 -4.78
C GLY A 136 -20.13 -13.53 -4.81
N SER A 137 -20.51 -14.11 -5.95
CA SER A 137 -21.84 -14.66 -6.19
C SER A 137 -21.96 -16.17 -5.87
N GLU A 138 -20.88 -16.80 -5.43
CA GLU A 138 -20.81 -18.25 -5.18
C GLU A 138 -20.97 -18.58 -3.68
N GLN A 139 -21.40 -19.81 -3.38
CA GLN A 139 -21.46 -20.27 -1.99
C GLN A 139 -20.04 -20.36 -1.41
N PRO A 140 -19.80 -19.77 -0.22
CA PRO A 140 -18.46 -19.75 0.36
C PRO A 140 -18.02 -21.18 0.75
N THR A 141 -16.83 -21.56 0.29
CA THR A 141 -16.17 -22.81 0.69
C THR A 141 -15.66 -22.72 2.13
N GLY A 142 -15.27 -23.86 2.71
CA GLY A 142 -14.67 -23.87 4.06
C GLY A 142 -13.42 -22.99 4.17
N GLU A 143 -12.62 -22.91 3.10
CA GLU A 143 -11.44 -22.03 3.02
C GLU A 143 -11.82 -20.55 3.00
N VAL A 144 -12.90 -20.19 2.30
CA VAL A 144 -13.42 -18.82 2.28
C VAL A 144 -13.95 -18.43 3.66
N LEU A 145 -14.68 -19.32 4.34
CA LEU A 145 -15.15 -19.07 5.71
C LEU A 145 -13.98 -18.88 6.67
N GLU A 146 -12.91 -19.66 6.53
CA GLU A 146 -11.71 -19.50 7.34
C GLU A 146 -11.01 -18.16 7.08
N ALA A 147 -10.94 -17.73 5.82
CA ALA A 147 -10.38 -16.43 5.44
C ALA A 147 -11.18 -15.25 5.99
N LEU A 148 -12.49 -15.43 6.24
CA LEU A 148 -13.37 -14.41 6.80
C LEU A 148 -13.27 -14.27 8.32
N ARG A 149 -12.61 -15.21 9.02
CA ARG A 149 -12.48 -15.14 10.47
C ARG A 149 -11.80 -13.87 10.93
N GLY A 150 -12.36 -13.23 11.95
CA GLY A 150 -11.90 -11.94 12.47
C GLY A 150 -12.16 -10.73 11.55
N ILE A 151 -12.61 -10.92 10.31
CA ILE A 151 -13.03 -9.83 9.40
C ILE A 151 -14.53 -9.54 9.60
N VAL A 152 -15.34 -10.59 9.77
CA VAL A 152 -16.78 -10.47 10.03
C VAL A 152 -17.11 -10.79 11.48
N PRO A 153 -18.18 -10.23 12.05
CA PRO A 153 -18.63 -10.58 13.40
C PRO A 153 -18.96 -12.08 13.50
N GLU A 154 -18.34 -12.77 14.45
CA GLU A 154 -18.60 -14.19 14.71
C GLU A 154 -19.59 -14.36 15.87
N THR A 155 -20.59 -15.25 15.70
CA THR A 155 -21.42 -15.71 16.82
C THR A 155 -20.90 -17.04 17.31
N VAL A 156 -20.40 -17.09 18.53
CA VAL A 156 -20.02 -18.36 19.18
C VAL A 156 -21.30 -19.01 19.71
N LEU A 157 -21.66 -20.17 19.17
CA LEU A 157 -22.78 -21.00 19.64
C LEU A 157 -22.35 -21.91 20.79
#